data_AF-A0A518GPT1-F1
#
_entry.id   AF-A0A518GPT1-F1
#
_cell.length_a   1.000
_cell.length_b   1.000
_cell.length_c   1.000
_cell.angle_alpha   90.00
_cell.angle_beta   90.00
_cell.angle_gamma   90.00
#
_symmetry.space_group_name_H-M   'P 1'
#
loop_
_entity.id
_entity.type
_entity.pdbx_description
1 polymer ?
#
loop_
_entity_poly.entity_id
_entity_poly.type
_entity_poly.pdbx_seq_one_letter_code
_entity_poly.pdbx_strand_id
1 'polypeptide(L)'
;MLWSFPRTAAILAATLLNVSTYAVVFADAPDFPADVLPVLKQNCSTCHNATHASGGIDLTLLYDSDAVRERYDLWKKAVKQVQHNTMPPDEALNNADRQLLLGWHQSEFFRTDERNPGPAMPRQLTRNEYANTVRDLLHVNFDASGEAGIPQENVVDGLPNRAAGLVLESTLMEKYFMAADLALEHLFTHPGAGAARKQLLGVGPSKELSAKEAVRQVLSAFVRRAFRRPPTEPEVERYAVIADEALKAGHPFDMAIRKAMKPILVSPHFLLRVEMTPGKDQRIGDHEVAVRLSYFLWSTMPDDELFALADGGKLSQRENLEKQVRRMLAHPKASALTTQFLAQWLQLPHLQKALPSQNQFPTYTRSLRDAMGEEIRLFCNHLRTADRSLLEFLEADYTFANAELARHYGLATIPEKGFEKVSLRPQDHRGGLPGMAGILTMTSHTDRTKPTARGKWILDVILGSPPPPPPAAAGSFAPLAKDRPEPASFREKLAQHASDPNCTGCHLKIDPLGFALENYDAIGSWRDKVGDTPVDNLGMLPGVGEFQGVDGLRTVLKTRQLDFVENLVAQTLSYALGRELSYYDEPSVQAVVHELRGDEYRFSTLILSVVQSHPFQHRNRE
;
A
#
# COMPACT_ATOMS: atom_id res chain seq x y z
N MET A 1 -65.96 -30.49 -37.54
CA MET A 1 -66.43 -30.16 -36.17
C MET A 1 -65.58 -30.98 -35.20
N LEU A 2 -64.82 -30.48 -34.22
CA LEU A 2 -64.67 -29.17 -33.60
C LEU A 2 -63.30 -29.15 -32.87
N TRP A 3 -62.56 -28.06 -33.05
CA TRP A 3 -61.78 -27.31 -32.03
C TRP A 3 -60.28 -27.57 -31.78
N SER A 4 -59.50 -26.72 -32.47
CA SER A 4 -58.45 -25.79 -32.00
C SER A 4 -57.94 -25.85 -30.55
N PHE A 5 -56.61 -26.00 -30.41
CA PHE A 5 -55.83 -25.45 -29.29
C PHE A 5 -54.72 -24.54 -29.85
N PRO A 6 -54.49 -23.34 -29.27
CA PRO A 6 -53.57 -22.36 -29.81
C PRO A 6 -52.11 -22.63 -29.39
N ARG A 7 -51.20 -22.26 -30.28
CA ARG A 7 -49.75 -22.17 -30.07
C ARG A 7 -49.45 -21.14 -28.99
N THR A 8 -48.96 -21.58 -27.83
CA THR A 8 -48.30 -20.69 -26.86
C THR A 8 -46.85 -20.46 -27.30
N ALA A 9 -46.58 -19.22 -27.69
CA ALA A 9 -45.24 -18.71 -27.95
C ALA A 9 -44.41 -18.75 -26.66
N ALA A 10 -43.21 -19.33 -26.75
CA ALA A 10 -42.20 -19.21 -25.72
C ALA A 10 -41.67 -17.78 -25.73
N ILE A 11 -42.02 -17.01 -24.68
CA ILE A 11 -41.41 -15.71 -24.40
C ILE A 11 -40.01 -16.01 -23.86
N LEU A 12 -39.01 -15.87 -24.73
CA LEU A 12 -37.61 -15.70 -24.35
C LEU A 12 -37.51 -14.36 -23.61
N ALA A 13 -37.58 -14.41 -22.28
CA ALA A 13 -37.18 -13.29 -21.43
C ALA A 13 -35.67 -13.15 -21.53
N ALA A 14 -35.21 -12.35 -22.49
CA ALA A 14 -33.85 -11.84 -22.51
C ALA A 14 -33.69 -10.88 -21.32
N THR A 15 -33.20 -11.41 -20.19
CA THR A 15 -32.58 -10.60 -19.15
C THR A 15 -31.30 -10.00 -19.72
N LEU A 16 -31.44 -8.83 -20.35
CA LEU A 16 -30.33 -7.92 -20.60
C LEU A 16 -29.78 -7.48 -19.24
N LEU A 17 -28.76 -8.18 -18.76
CA LEU A 17 -27.82 -7.63 -17.81
C LEU A 17 -27.24 -6.37 -18.47
N ASN A 18 -27.69 -5.20 -18.02
CA ASN A 18 -27.03 -3.93 -18.28
C ASN A 18 -25.64 -4.00 -17.66
N VAL A 19 -24.69 -4.56 -18.40
CA VAL A 19 -23.27 -4.31 -18.19
C VAL A 19 -23.08 -2.84 -18.54
N SER A 20 -23.10 -1.97 -17.53
CA SER A 20 -22.69 -0.59 -17.70
C SER A 20 -21.18 -0.58 -17.90
N THR A 21 -20.73 -0.93 -19.10
CA THR A 21 -19.40 -0.59 -19.60
C THR A 21 -19.33 0.92 -19.62
N TYR A 22 -18.58 1.53 -18.71
CA TYR A 22 -18.06 2.90 -18.88
C TYR A 22 -16.94 2.90 -19.93
N ALA A 23 -17.20 2.29 -21.08
CA ALA A 23 -16.47 2.53 -22.30
C ALA A 23 -17.43 3.33 -23.17
N VAL A 24 -17.36 4.66 -23.06
CA VAL A 24 -17.88 5.48 -24.14
C VAL A 24 -16.92 5.22 -25.30
N VAL A 25 -17.31 4.32 -26.20
CA VAL A 25 -16.59 4.11 -27.46
C VAL A 25 -16.84 5.37 -28.29
N PHE A 26 -15.96 6.36 -28.14
CA PHE A 26 -15.88 7.44 -29.12
C PHE A 26 -15.45 6.80 -30.44
N ALA A 27 -16.22 7.05 -31.51
CA ALA A 27 -15.94 6.48 -32.84
C ALA A 27 -14.55 6.90 -33.37
N ASP A 28 -14.06 8.07 -32.92
CA ASP A 28 -12.70 8.55 -33.01
C ASP A 28 -12.27 9.10 -31.64
N ALA A 29 -11.08 8.76 -31.15
CA ALA A 29 -10.56 9.30 -29.89
C ALA A 29 -10.44 10.84 -30.00
N PRO A 30 -10.84 11.61 -28.97
CA PRO A 30 -10.69 13.06 -29.01
C PRO A 30 -9.24 13.47 -29.27
N ASP A 31 -9.02 14.52 -30.07
CA ASP A 31 -7.69 15.08 -30.32
C ASP A 31 -7.34 16.13 -29.26
N PHE A 32 -6.11 16.10 -28.74
CA PHE A 32 -5.76 16.99 -27.64
C PHE A 32 -5.75 18.48 -28.07
N PRO A 33 -5.00 18.89 -29.11
CA PRO A 33 -5.05 20.27 -29.60
C PRO A 33 -6.43 20.72 -30.11
N ALA A 34 -7.15 19.89 -30.86
CA ALA A 34 -8.37 20.30 -31.56
C ALA A 34 -9.60 20.30 -30.64
N ASP A 35 -9.70 19.33 -29.73
CA ASP A 35 -10.90 19.11 -28.92
C ASP A 35 -10.66 19.48 -27.44
N VAL A 36 -9.58 19.00 -26.82
CA VAL A 36 -9.35 19.16 -25.37
C VAL A 36 -8.83 20.55 -25.01
N LEU A 37 -7.88 21.08 -25.76
CA LEU A 37 -7.25 22.37 -25.47
C LEU A 37 -8.25 23.55 -25.45
N PRO A 38 -9.24 23.64 -26.38
CA PRO A 38 -10.30 24.64 -26.29
C PRO A 38 -11.07 24.57 -24.97
N VAL A 39 -11.44 23.37 -24.51
CA VAL A 39 -12.15 23.17 -23.23
C VAL A 39 -11.28 23.65 -22.07
N LEU A 40 -10.00 23.30 -22.03
CA LEU A 40 -9.09 23.76 -20.98
C LEU A 40 -8.95 25.28 -20.96
N LYS A 41 -8.85 25.93 -22.13
CA LYS A 41 -8.74 27.39 -22.23
C LYS A 41 -10.01 28.11 -21.81
N GLN A 42 -11.16 27.62 -22.26
CA GLN A 42 -12.46 28.30 -22.07
C GLN A 42 -13.03 28.07 -20.67
N ASN A 43 -12.96 26.84 -20.16
CA ASN A 43 -13.68 26.44 -18.96
C ASN A 43 -12.78 26.29 -17.73
N CYS A 44 -11.49 26.02 -17.90
CA CYS A 44 -10.60 25.73 -16.77
C CYS A 44 -9.62 26.88 -16.48
N SER A 45 -9.05 27.48 -17.54
CA SER A 45 -7.94 28.43 -17.42
C SER A 45 -8.37 29.83 -17.03
N THR A 46 -9.66 30.10 -16.92
CA THR A 46 -10.19 31.32 -16.31
C THR A 46 -9.89 31.36 -14.80
N CYS A 47 -9.92 30.20 -14.13
CA CYS A 47 -9.75 30.06 -12.69
C CYS A 47 -8.51 29.26 -12.26
N HIS A 48 -7.85 28.54 -13.17
CA HIS A 48 -6.65 27.74 -12.89
C HIS A 48 -5.49 28.16 -13.80
N ASN A 49 -4.99 29.38 -13.58
CA ASN A 49 -3.86 29.95 -14.33
C ASN A 49 -2.80 30.52 -13.38
N ALA A 50 -1.66 30.94 -13.93
CA ALA A 50 -0.55 31.52 -13.18
C ALA A 50 -0.94 32.72 -12.29
N THR A 51 -1.99 33.47 -12.65
CA THR A 51 -2.44 34.67 -11.92
C THR A 51 -3.53 34.36 -10.91
N HIS A 52 -4.52 33.57 -11.32
CA HIS A 52 -5.64 33.10 -10.52
C HIS A 52 -5.46 31.59 -10.36
N ALA A 53 -4.57 31.18 -9.46
CA ALA A 53 -4.25 29.77 -9.22
C ALA A 53 -5.23 29.17 -8.20
N SER A 54 -6.51 29.04 -8.57
CA SER A 54 -7.53 28.52 -7.64
C SER A 54 -7.15 27.11 -7.18
N GLY A 55 -7.13 26.91 -5.85
CA GLY A 55 -6.64 25.66 -5.25
C GLY A 55 -5.13 25.40 -5.42
N GLY A 56 -4.35 26.43 -5.80
CA GLY A 56 -2.90 26.33 -6.02
C GLY A 56 -2.53 25.62 -7.33
N ILE A 57 -3.44 25.59 -8.31
CA ILE A 57 -3.28 24.84 -9.56
C ILE A 57 -3.18 25.81 -10.75
N ASP A 58 -2.21 25.55 -11.63
CA ASP A 58 -2.05 26.22 -12.93
C ASP A 58 -2.15 25.20 -14.06
N LEU A 59 -3.30 25.19 -14.76
CA LEU A 59 -3.57 24.29 -15.89
C LEU A 59 -3.03 24.85 -17.22
N THR A 60 -2.52 26.09 -17.25
CA THR A 60 -1.88 26.62 -18.47
C THR A 60 -0.57 25.89 -18.79
N LEU A 61 0.00 25.20 -17.79
CA LEU A 61 1.13 24.31 -17.92
C LEU A 61 0.80 23.00 -18.66
N LEU A 62 -0.48 22.75 -18.96
CA LEU A 62 -0.99 21.52 -19.57
C LEU A 62 -1.58 21.80 -20.95
N TYR A 63 -1.05 22.76 -21.72
CA TYR A 63 -1.56 23.11 -23.04
C TYR A 63 -1.00 22.28 -24.20
N ASP A 64 -0.23 21.25 -23.86
CA ASP A 64 0.37 20.30 -24.78
C ASP A 64 0.31 18.89 -24.17
N SER A 65 0.12 17.85 -24.98
CA SER A 65 -0.04 16.48 -24.50
C SER A 65 1.20 15.92 -23.82
N ASP A 66 2.40 16.29 -24.27
CA ASP A 66 3.64 15.86 -23.61
C ASP A 66 3.78 16.56 -22.25
N ALA A 67 3.38 17.84 -22.16
CA ALA A 67 3.31 18.53 -20.87
C ALA A 67 2.30 17.88 -19.91
N VAL A 68 1.20 17.32 -20.43
CA VAL A 68 0.26 16.50 -19.62
C VAL A 68 0.94 15.25 -19.09
N ARG A 69 1.71 14.53 -19.90
CA ARG A 69 2.44 13.32 -19.48
C ARG A 69 3.50 13.65 -18.43
N GLU A 70 4.29 14.70 -18.63
CA GLU A 70 5.30 15.18 -17.67
C GLU A 70 4.71 15.61 -16.33
N ARG A 71 3.47 16.12 -16.35
CA ARG A 71 2.74 16.62 -15.17
C ARG A 71 1.50 15.79 -14.87
N TYR A 72 1.60 14.49 -15.06
CA TYR A 72 0.45 13.59 -14.98
C TYR A 72 -0.29 13.65 -13.64
N ASP A 73 0.41 13.87 -12.52
CA ASP A 73 -0.25 14.00 -11.21
C ASP A 73 -1.20 15.20 -11.13
N LEU A 74 -0.83 16.31 -11.78
CA LEU A 74 -1.68 17.49 -11.88
C LEU A 74 -2.91 17.19 -12.75
N TRP A 75 -2.69 16.55 -13.90
CA TRP A 75 -3.76 16.14 -14.80
C TRP A 75 -4.74 15.16 -14.13
N LYS A 76 -4.23 14.11 -13.48
CA LYS A 76 -5.04 13.10 -12.79
C LYS A 76 -5.90 13.72 -11.68
N LYS A 77 -5.37 14.70 -10.93
CA LYS A 77 -6.15 15.45 -9.95
C LYS A 77 -7.29 16.24 -10.60
N ALA A 78 -7.03 16.90 -11.73
CA ALA A 78 -8.05 17.65 -12.47
C ALA A 78 -9.15 16.72 -13.03
N VAL A 79 -8.76 15.60 -13.66
CA VAL A 79 -9.68 14.57 -14.16
C VAL A 79 -10.57 14.03 -13.05
N LYS A 80 -10.05 13.76 -11.85
CA LYS A 80 -10.88 13.36 -10.70
C LYS A 80 -11.90 14.42 -10.31
N GLN A 81 -11.55 15.71 -10.35
CA GLN A 81 -12.54 16.78 -10.08
C GLN A 81 -13.66 16.80 -11.11
N VAL A 82 -13.31 16.63 -12.39
CA VAL A 82 -14.25 16.56 -13.51
C VAL A 82 -15.14 15.31 -13.39
N GLN A 83 -14.57 14.17 -13.02
CA GLN A 83 -15.29 12.91 -12.83
C GLN A 83 -16.36 12.99 -11.73
N HIS A 84 -16.11 13.71 -10.64
CA HIS A 84 -17.05 13.80 -9.52
C HIS A 84 -17.91 15.07 -9.50
N ASN A 85 -17.72 15.98 -10.46
CA ASN A 85 -18.35 17.31 -10.46
C ASN A 85 -18.07 18.09 -9.17
N THR A 86 -16.83 18.05 -8.70
CA THR A 86 -16.42 18.63 -7.41
C THR A 86 -15.61 19.92 -7.56
N MET A 87 -15.59 20.54 -8.74
CA MET A 87 -14.93 21.81 -9.02
C MET A 87 -15.95 22.96 -8.90
N PRO A 88 -15.75 23.94 -8.00
CA PRO A 88 -16.60 25.14 -7.94
C PRO A 88 -16.29 26.11 -9.11
N PRO A 89 -17.27 26.92 -9.57
CA PRO A 89 -18.70 26.89 -9.21
C PRO A 89 -19.40 25.61 -9.69
N ASP A 90 -20.50 25.25 -9.04
CA ASP A 90 -21.35 24.16 -9.51
C ASP A 90 -21.77 24.44 -10.97
N GLU A 91 -21.69 23.41 -11.83
CA GLU A 91 -21.96 23.50 -13.28
C GLU A 91 -20.93 24.29 -14.13
N ALA A 92 -19.70 24.48 -13.65
CA ALA A 92 -18.62 25.11 -14.43
C ALA A 92 -18.30 24.41 -15.77
N LEU A 93 -18.70 23.15 -15.94
CA LEU A 93 -18.44 22.35 -17.14
C LEU A 93 -19.70 21.64 -17.58
N ASN A 94 -20.08 21.80 -18.85
CA ASN A 94 -21.23 21.08 -19.40
C ASN A 94 -20.91 19.58 -19.60
N ASN A 95 -21.95 18.76 -19.76
CA ASN A 95 -21.79 17.32 -19.89
C ASN A 95 -20.98 16.89 -21.13
N ALA A 96 -21.04 17.64 -22.24
CA ALA A 96 -20.30 17.30 -23.46
C ALA A 96 -18.80 17.48 -23.26
N ASP A 97 -18.38 18.64 -22.75
CA ASP A 97 -16.98 18.94 -22.45
C ASP A 97 -16.42 18.00 -21.38
N ARG A 98 -17.24 17.64 -20.38
CA ARG A 98 -16.89 16.64 -19.37
C ARG A 98 -16.60 15.28 -20.02
N GLN A 99 -17.49 14.78 -20.86
CA GLN A 99 -17.28 13.49 -21.53
C GLN A 99 -16.09 13.54 -22.49
N LEU A 100 -15.85 14.67 -23.13
CA LEU A 100 -14.68 14.90 -23.98
C LEU A 100 -13.36 14.75 -23.20
N LEU A 101 -13.23 15.45 -22.06
CA LEU A 101 -12.03 15.38 -21.20
C LEU A 101 -11.79 13.96 -20.66
N LEU A 102 -12.85 13.30 -20.18
CA LEU A 102 -12.77 11.94 -19.66
C LEU A 102 -12.45 10.94 -20.78
N GLY A 103 -13.06 11.11 -21.95
CA GLY A 103 -12.81 10.29 -23.14
C GLY A 103 -11.36 10.40 -23.60
N TRP A 104 -10.82 11.61 -23.67
CA TRP A 104 -9.42 11.82 -24.02
C TRP A 104 -8.47 11.20 -23.00
N HIS A 105 -8.72 11.41 -21.70
CA HIS A 105 -7.91 10.80 -20.64
C HIS A 105 -7.85 9.27 -20.79
N GLN A 106 -9.01 8.63 -21.02
CA GLN A 106 -9.07 7.19 -21.25
C GLN A 106 -8.31 6.78 -22.51
N SER A 107 -8.53 7.48 -23.63
CA SER A 107 -7.88 7.14 -24.90
C SER A 107 -6.38 7.36 -24.90
N GLU A 108 -5.88 8.28 -24.07
CA GLU A 108 -4.45 8.60 -23.97
C GLU A 108 -3.73 7.67 -22.99
N PHE A 109 -4.29 7.49 -21.78
CA PHE A 109 -3.56 6.84 -20.69
C PHE A 109 -3.92 5.38 -20.46
N PHE A 110 -5.03 4.87 -21.02
CA PHE A 110 -5.44 3.47 -20.81
C PHE A 110 -5.03 2.57 -21.99
N ARG A 111 -4.16 3.09 -22.86
CA ARG A 111 -3.63 2.44 -24.05
C ARG A 111 -2.75 1.24 -23.70
N THR A 112 -3.04 0.07 -24.27
CA THR A 112 -2.27 -1.16 -24.03
C THR A 112 -1.25 -1.49 -25.11
N ASP A 113 -1.23 -0.72 -26.20
CA ASP A 113 -0.33 -0.86 -27.34
C ASP A 113 1.06 -0.26 -27.04
N GLU A 114 1.13 0.82 -26.27
CA GLU A 114 2.38 1.41 -25.78
C GLU A 114 2.74 0.89 -24.39
N ARG A 115 3.51 -0.20 -24.35
CA ARG A 115 3.94 -0.81 -23.08
C ARG A 115 5.21 -0.15 -22.55
N ASN A 116 5.19 0.21 -21.28
CA ASN A 116 6.33 0.78 -20.59
C ASN A 116 6.34 0.29 -19.13
N PRO A 117 7.30 -0.55 -18.72
CA PRO A 117 7.39 -1.07 -17.34
C PRO A 117 7.88 -0.05 -16.31
N GLY A 118 8.22 1.16 -16.74
CA GLY A 118 8.84 2.20 -15.93
C GLY A 118 10.31 1.91 -15.58
N PRO A 119 10.95 2.85 -14.87
CA PRO A 119 12.39 2.79 -14.60
C PRO A 119 12.76 1.66 -13.64
N ALA A 120 13.88 0.98 -13.93
CA ALA A 120 14.51 0.03 -13.04
C ALA A 120 15.38 0.74 -12.00
N MET A 121 14.89 0.84 -10.75
CA MET A 121 15.62 1.47 -9.65
C MET A 121 16.31 0.41 -8.78
N PRO A 122 17.59 0.56 -8.42
CA PRO A 122 18.19 -0.22 -7.35
C PRO A 122 17.40 -0.02 -6.05
N ARG A 123 17.04 -1.12 -5.39
CA ARG A 123 16.25 -1.07 -4.15
C ARG A 123 17.06 -1.63 -3.00
N GLN A 124 17.40 -0.80 -2.03
CA GLN A 124 17.94 -1.26 -0.76
C GLN A 124 16.93 -2.18 -0.05
N LEU A 125 17.41 -3.16 0.70
CA LEU A 125 16.55 -3.86 1.64
C LEU A 125 16.14 -2.90 2.75
N THR A 126 14.84 -2.80 2.99
CA THR A 126 14.34 -2.18 4.23
C THR A 126 14.89 -2.92 5.45
N ARG A 127 14.87 -2.30 6.63
CA ARG A 127 15.29 -2.89 7.89
C ARG A 127 14.62 -4.25 8.12
N ASN A 128 13.32 -4.33 7.85
CA ASN A 128 12.55 -5.56 8.03
C ASN A 128 12.89 -6.61 6.96
N GLU A 129 13.08 -6.20 5.70
CA GLU A 129 13.55 -7.10 4.65
C GLU A 129 14.96 -7.65 4.93
N TYR A 130 15.88 -6.82 5.44
CA TYR A 130 17.22 -7.25 5.86
C TYR A 130 17.12 -8.25 7.02
N ALA A 131 16.38 -7.91 8.08
CA ALA A 131 16.24 -8.77 9.26
C ALA A 131 15.67 -10.14 8.89
N ASN A 132 14.63 -10.17 8.05
CA ASN A 132 14.03 -11.41 7.58
C ASN A 132 14.98 -12.19 6.66
N THR A 133 15.69 -11.51 5.76
CA THR A 133 16.65 -12.15 4.87
C THR A 133 17.79 -12.77 5.65
N VAL A 134 18.35 -12.08 6.64
CA VAL A 134 19.43 -12.61 7.49
C VAL A 134 18.92 -13.81 8.30
N ARG A 135 17.71 -13.74 8.87
CA ARG A 135 17.06 -14.86 9.56
C ARG A 135 16.94 -16.10 8.67
N ASP A 136 16.44 -15.92 7.44
CA ASP A 136 16.21 -17.02 6.48
C ASP A 136 17.52 -17.55 5.85
N LEU A 137 18.52 -16.69 5.70
CA LEU A 137 19.84 -17.06 5.16
C LEU A 137 20.66 -17.84 6.19
N LEU A 138 20.63 -17.41 7.46
CA LEU A 138 21.42 -18.01 8.53
C LEU A 138 20.67 -19.09 9.32
N HIS A 139 19.38 -19.28 9.07
CA HIS A 139 18.49 -20.22 9.77
C HIS A 139 18.43 -19.99 11.30
N VAL A 140 18.62 -18.75 11.75
CA VAL A 140 18.56 -18.38 13.18
C VAL A 140 17.51 -17.31 13.42
N ASN A 141 16.67 -17.50 14.44
CA ASN A 141 15.66 -16.51 14.80
C ASN A 141 16.25 -15.41 15.70
N PHE A 142 17.01 -14.50 15.09
CA PHE A 142 17.69 -13.40 15.78
C PHE A 142 17.55 -12.09 14.96
N ASP A 143 17.02 -11.02 15.56
CA ASP A 143 16.88 -9.71 14.91
C ASP A 143 18.16 -8.87 15.07
N ALA A 144 19.18 -9.21 14.28
CA ALA A 144 20.45 -8.47 14.28
C ALA A 144 20.28 -6.99 13.87
N SER A 145 19.27 -6.65 13.07
CA SER A 145 18.99 -5.27 12.66
C SER A 145 18.51 -4.42 13.83
N GLY A 146 17.68 -4.99 14.71
CA GLY A 146 17.25 -4.35 15.94
C GLY A 146 18.39 -4.12 16.91
N GLU A 147 19.19 -5.15 17.17
CA GLU A 147 20.33 -5.07 18.08
C GLU A 147 21.40 -4.07 17.60
N ALA A 148 21.64 -4.00 16.29
CA ALA A 148 22.56 -3.01 15.72
C ALA A 148 21.98 -1.57 15.76
N GLY A 149 20.67 -1.42 15.94
CA GLY A 149 19.99 -0.14 15.86
C GLY A 149 19.92 0.40 14.44
N ILE A 150 19.67 -0.45 13.44
CA ILE A 150 19.33 0.00 12.08
C ILE A 150 18.01 0.77 12.18
N PRO A 151 17.96 2.05 11.72
CA PRO A 151 16.75 2.86 11.76
C PRO A 151 15.67 2.33 10.82
N GLN A 152 14.43 2.74 11.03
CA GLN A 152 13.37 2.56 10.03
C GLN A 152 13.55 3.54 8.88
N GLU A 153 13.11 3.17 7.70
CA GLU A 153 13.22 4.00 6.49
C GLU A 153 12.33 5.24 6.56
N ASN A 154 12.69 6.25 5.78
CA ASN A 154 11.78 7.35 5.50
C ASN A 154 10.61 6.86 4.67
N VAL A 155 9.39 7.22 5.08
CA VAL A 155 8.18 6.88 4.36
C VAL A 155 7.96 7.91 3.24
N VAL A 156 7.93 7.45 1.99
CA VAL A 156 7.67 8.29 0.81
C VAL A 156 6.29 7.92 0.26
N ASP A 157 5.39 8.90 0.23
CA ASP A 157 3.95 8.78 -0.07
C ASP A 157 3.31 7.50 0.50
N GLY A 158 3.52 7.28 1.80
CA GLY A 158 2.88 6.21 2.56
C GLY A 158 3.60 4.86 2.54
N LEU A 159 4.68 4.70 1.78
CA LEU A 159 5.41 3.42 1.68
C LEU A 159 6.91 3.55 2.02
N PRO A 160 7.48 2.68 2.87
CA PRO A 160 8.90 2.73 3.26
C PRO A 160 9.84 2.02 2.29
N ASN A 161 9.32 1.18 1.38
CA ASN A 161 10.13 0.37 0.47
C ASN A 161 10.36 1.00 -0.92
N ARG A 162 10.07 2.30 -1.05
CA ARG A 162 10.26 3.05 -2.30
C ARG A 162 11.72 3.46 -2.47
N ALA A 163 12.31 3.19 -3.64
CA ALA A 163 13.70 3.49 -3.94
C ALA A 163 14.11 4.95 -3.62
N ALA A 164 13.21 5.91 -3.85
CA ALA A 164 13.46 7.33 -3.57
C ALA A 164 13.71 7.65 -2.08
N GLY A 165 13.19 6.83 -1.15
CA GLY A 165 13.40 6.98 0.29
C GLY A 165 14.57 6.16 0.85
N LEU A 166 15.21 5.34 0.02
CA LEU A 166 16.21 4.37 0.42
C LEU A 166 17.62 4.88 0.13
N VAL A 167 18.19 5.61 1.08
CA VAL A 167 19.52 6.21 0.96
C VAL A 167 20.54 5.44 1.80
N LEU A 168 21.63 5.02 1.18
CA LEU A 168 22.77 4.38 1.86
C LEU A 168 23.73 5.44 2.41
N GLU A 169 23.45 5.92 3.62
CA GLU A 169 24.35 6.80 4.36
C GLU A 169 25.52 6.02 5.01
N SER A 170 26.64 6.70 5.27
CA SER A 170 27.82 6.08 5.90
C SER A 170 27.51 5.49 7.29
N THR A 171 26.71 6.20 8.08
CA THR A 171 26.24 5.74 9.40
C THR A 171 25.41 4.46 9.31
N LEU A 172 24.59 4.32 8.27
CA LEU A 172 23.80 3.14 8.01
C LEU A 172 24.69 1.94 7.62
N MET A 173 25.74 2.18 6.84
CA MET A 173 26.73 1.13 6.52
C MET A 173 27.43 0.59 7.76
N GLU A 174 27.82 1.45 8.71
CA GLU A 174 28.38 1.01 9.99
C GLU A 174 27.41 0.09 10.74
N LYS A 175 26.11 0.40 10.74
CA LYS A 175 25.08 -0.46 11.34
C LYS A 175 24.94 -1.80 10.63
N TYR A 176 25.08 -1.86 9.30
CA TYR A 176 25.09 -3.13 8.58
C TYR A 176 26.31 -3.99 8.92
N PHE A 177 27.50 -3.39 9.11
CA PHE A 177 28.68 -4.12 9.59
C PHE A 177 28.45 -4.69 11.00
N MET A 178 27.89 -3.89 11.92
CA MET A 178 27.53 -4.34 13.26
C MET A 178 26.50 -5.47 13.23
N ALA A 179 25.44 -5.33 12.43
CA ALA A 179 24.40 -6.34 12.29
C ALA A 179 24.96 -7.66 11.72
N ALA A 180 25.84 -7.60 10.72
CA ALA A 180 26.52 -8.77 10.18
C ALA A 180 27.39 -9.47 11.23
N ASP A 181 28.13 -8.70 12.05
CA ASP A 181 28.91 -9.26 13.16
C ASP A 181 28.03 -9.96 14.19
N LEU A 182 26.97 -9.29 14.66
CA LEU A 182 26.04 -9.82 15.66
C LEU A 182 25.35 -11.09 15.15
N ALA A 183 24.89 -11.09 13.90
CA ALA A 183 24.22 -12.23 13.30
C ALA A 183 25.14 -13.45 13.17
N LEU A 184 26.38 -13.23 12.70
CA LEU A 184 27.38 -14.28 12.59
C LEU A 184 27.88 -14.74 13.96
N GLU A 185 28.03 -13.84 14.93
CA GLU A 185 28.35 -14.21 16.29
C GLU A 185 27.27 -15.12 16.87
N HIS A 186 26.01 -14.72 16.77
CA HIS A 186 24.88 -15.53 17.21
C HIS A 186 24.88 -16.92 16.54
N LEU A 187 25.08 -16.98 15.22
CA LEU A 187 25.17 -18.26 14.50
C LEU A 187 26.31 -19.14 15.05
N PHE A 188 27.50 -18.58 15.27
CA PHE A 188 28.70 -19.36 15.60
C PHE A 188 28.88 -19.68 17.10
N THR A 189 28.32 -18.88 18.01
CA THR A 189 28.54 -19.03 19.46
C THR A 189 27.30 -19.49 20.22
N HIS A 190 26.10 -19.19 19.73
CA HIS A 190 24.87 -19.53 20.47
C HIS A 190 24.64 -21.05 20.47
N PRO A 191 24.35 -21.68 21.63
CA PRO A 191 24.13 -23.13 21.70
C PRO A 191 22.96 -23.61 20.84
N GLY A 192 21.88 -22.81 20.76
CA GLY A 192 20.69 -23.11 19.96
C GLY A 192 20.91 -23.06 18.44
N ALA A 193 22.04 -22.53 17.96
CA ALA A 193 22.31 -22.38 16.53
C ALA A 193 23.04 -23.59 15.91
N GLY A 194 23.25 -24.68 16.64
CA GLY A 194 23.99 -25.85 16.15
C GLY A 194 23.42 -26.49 14.89
N ALA A 195 22.08 -26.64 14.81
CA ALA A 195 21.41 -27.17 13.61
C ALA A 195 21.58 -26.24 12.40
N ALA A 196 21.40 -24.92 12.62
CA ALA A 196 21.59 -23.89 11.61
C ALA A 196 23.02 -23.88 11.06
N ARG A 197 24.03 -23.93 11.96
CA ARG A 197 25.45 -24.05 11.57
C ARG A 197 25.70 -25.27 10.71
N LYS A 198 25.21 -26.44 11.14
CA LYS A 198 25.40 -27.69 10.40
C LYS A 198 24.75 -27.63 9.00
N GLN A 199 23.55 -27.06 8.91
CA GLN A 199 22.84 -26.88 7.64
C GLN A 199 23.59 -25.93 6.70
N LEU A 200 24.09 -24.80 7.22
CA LEU A 200 24.74 -23.77 6.43
C LEU A 200 26.17 -24.15 6.01
N LEU A 201 26.91 -24.86 6.86
CA LEU A 201 28.21 -25.42 6.48
C LEU A 201 28.00 -26.56 5.48
N GLY A 202 27.11 -27.51 5.74
CA GLY A 202 26.69 -28.60 4.84
C GLY A 202 27.77 -29.65 4.54
N VAL A 203 29.01 -29.22 4.34
CA VAL A 203 30.22 -29.99 4.07
C VAL A 203 31.39 -29.42 4.89
N GLY A 204 32.39 -30.26 5.15
CA GLY A 204 33.63 -29.85 5.80
C GLY A 204 34.82 -30.59 5.21
N PRO A 205 36.05 -30.18 5.58
CA PRO A 205 37.26 -30.85 5.11
C PRO A 205 37.24 -32.34 5.49
N SER A 206 37.54 -33.21 4.53
CA SER A 206 37.58 -34.67 4.71
C SER A 206 38.78 -35.27 3.99
N LYS A 207 38.93 -36.61 4.01
CA LYS A 207 39.96 -37.29 3.21
C LYS A 207 39.74 -37.13 1.70
N GLU A 208 38.49 -36.90 1.29
CA GLU A 208 38.05 -36.84 -0.11
C GLU A 208 37.84 -35.40 -0.59
N LEU A 209 37.72 -34.44 0.34
CA LEU A 209 37.46 -33.04 0.06
C LEU A 209 38.47 -32.16 0.78
N SER A 210 39.36 -31.51 0.04
CA SER A 210 40.33 -30.60 0.64
C SER A 210 39.63 -29.42 1.31
N ALA A 211 40.29 -28.80 2.29
CA ALA A 211 39.72 -27.64 2.98
C ALA A 211 39.37 -26.49 2.02
N LYS A 212 40.17 -26.29 0.96
CA LYS A 212 39.95 -25.27 -0.07
C LYS A 212 38.71 -25.57 -0.93
N GLU A 213 38.50 -26.83 -1.29
CA GLU A 213 37.32 -27.26 -2.05
C GLU A 213 36.05 -27.17 -1.19
N ALA A 214 36.14 -27.59 0.08
CA ALA A 214 35.06 -27.42 1.04
C ALA A 214 34.67 -25.95 1.20
N VAL A 215 35.63 -25.03 1.36
CA VAL A 215 35.38 -23.58 1.41
C VAL A 215 34.56 -23.11 0.22
N ARG A 216 34.97 -23.48 -1.01
CA ARG A 216 34.29 -23.04 -2.24
C ARG A 216 32.88 -23.62 -2.36
N GLN A 217 32.66 -24.87 -1.93
CA GLN A 217 31.32 -25.46 -1.89
C GLN A 217 30.41 -24.73 -0.91
N VAL A 218 30.87 -24.49 0.33
CA VAL A 218 30.09 -23.74 1.35
C VAL A 218 29.77 -22.34 0.86
N LEU A 219 30.77 -21.60 0.38
CA LEU A 219 30.60 -20.22 -0.07
C LEU A 219 29.75 -20.13 -1.34
N SER A 220 29.84 -21.08 -2.27
CA SER A 220 28.96 -21.10 -3.44
C SER A 220 27.49 -21.22 -3.04
N ALA A 221 27.16 -22.14 -2.13
CA ALA A 221 25.80 -22.29 -1.61
C ALA A 221 25.33 -21.03 -0.85
N PHE A 222 26.20 -20.44 -0.03
CA PHE A 222 25.89 -19.25 0.76
C PHE A 222 25.69 -18.01 -0.12
N VAL A 223 26.63 -17.73 -1.04
CA VAL A 223 26.56 -16.59 -1.96
C VAL A 223 25.34 -16.71 -2.88
N ARG A 224 25.02 -17.92 -3.35
CA ARG A 224 23.80 -18.16 -4.14
C ARG A 224 22.54 -17.65 -3.45
N ARG A 225 22.38 -17.99 -2.16
CA ARG A 225 21.25 -17.55 -1.34
C ARG A 225 21.32 -16.05 -1.02
N ALA A 226 22.49 -15.57 -0.61
CA ALA A 226 22.71 -14.17 -0.26
C ALA A 226 22.45 -13.21 -1.43
N PHE A 227 22.95 -13.55 -2.63
CA PHE A 227 22.81 -12.73 -3.84
C PHE A 227 21.57 -13.11 -4.66
N ARG A 228 20.86 -14.17 -4.25
CA ARG A 228 19.56 -14.62 -4.78
C ARG A 228 19.61 -15.00 -6.26
N ARG A 229 20.77 -15.48 -6.71
CA ARG A 229 21.03 -15.99 -8.06
C ARG A 229 22.25 -16.91 -8.06
N PRO A 230 22.47 -17.71 -9.10
CA PRO A 230 23.71 -18.43 -9.28
C PRO A 230 24.91 -17.46 -9.23
N PRO A 231 25.89 -17.71 -8.35
CA PRO A 231 27.11 -16.93 -8.32
C PRO A 231 28.02 -17.35 -9.47
N THR A 232 28.82 -16.42 -9.96
CA THR A 232 29.93 -16.72 -10.87
C THR A 232 31.15 -17.22 -10.09
N GLU A 233 32.03 -18.00 -10.72
CA GLU A 233 33.26 -18.47 -10.07
C GLU A 233 34.13 -17.31 -9.50
N PRO A 234 34.33 -16.18 -10.21
CA PRO A 234 35.07 -15.04 -9.66
C PRO A 234 34.41 -14.42 -8.43
N GLU A 235 33.08 -14.45 -8.33
CA GLU A 235 32.36 -13.96 -7.15
C GLU A 235 32.60 -14.86 -5.93
N VAL A 236 32.58 -16.17 -6.11
CA VAL A 236 32.90 -17.12 -5.02
C VAL A 236 34.36 -16.97 -4.60
N GLU A 237 35.28 -16.91 -5.57
CA GLU A 237 36.72 -16.84 -5.30
C GLU A 237 37.11 -15.57 -4.53
N ARG A 238 36.46 -14.43 -4.83
CA ARG A 238 36.66 -13.16 -4.11
C ARG A 238 36.51 -13.31 -2.59
N TYR A 239 35.57 -14.14 -2.13
CA TYR A 239 35.36 -14.39 -0.71
C TYR A 239 36.14 -15.61 -0.20
N ALA A 240 36.37 -16.62 -1.04
CA ALA A 240 37.12 -17.82 -0.68
C ALA A 240 38.56 -17.51 -0.27
N VAL A 241 39.21 -16.52 -0.89
CA VAL A 241 40.58 -16.09 -0.52
C VAL A 241 40.67 -15.70 0.95
N ILE A 242 39.63 -15.06 1.52
CA ILE A 242 39.59 -14.64 2.93
C ILE A 242 39.60 -15.87 3.86
N ALA A 243 38.82 -16.90 3.52
CA ALA A 243 38.80 -18.15 4.27
C ALA A 243 40.12 -18.93 4.09
N ASP A 244 40.67 -18.98 2.88
CA ASP A 244 41.93 -19.64 2.58
C ASP A 244 43.11 -19.01 3.36
N GLU A 245 43.14 -17.68 3.49
CA GLU A 245 44.11 -16.96 4.32
C GLU A 245 43.93 -17.25 5.82
N ALA A 246 42.69 -17.29 6.31
CA ALA A 246 42.42 -17.64 7.70
C ALA A 246 42.86 -19.08 8.03
N LEU A 247 42.63 -20.03 7.11
CA LEU A 247 43.10 -21.41 7.24
C LEU A 247 44.63 -21.48 7.25
N LYS A 248 45.32 -20.73 6.37
CA LYS A 248 46.80 -20.62 6.36
C LYS A 248 47.34 -20.06 7.68
N ALA A 249 46.61 -19.15 8.31
CA ALA A 249 46.93 -18.59 9.63
C ALA A 249 46.61 -19.54 10.81
N GLY A 250 46.17 -20.77 10.54
CA GLY A 250 45.91 -21.80 11.56
C GLY A 250 44.53 -21.71 12.22
N HIS A 251 43.62 -20.89 11.70
CA HIS A 251 42.27 -20.82 12.24
C HIS A 251 41.44 -22.08 11.91
N PRO A 252 40.50 -22.50 12.80
CA PRO A 252 39.55 -23.57 12.50
C PRO A 252 38.67 -23.26 11.30
N PHE A 253 38.21 -24.30 10.60
CA PHE A 253 37.39 -24.20 9.39
C PHE A 253 36.16 -23.29 9.57
N ASP A 254 35.36 -23.52 10.61
CA ASP A 254 34.17 -22.73 10.93
C ASP A 254 34.48 -21.24 11.08
N MET A 255 35.63 -20.93 11.69
CA MET A 255 36.06 -19.56 11.92
C MET A 255 36.57 -18.90 10.63
N ALA A 256 37.21 -19.65 9.74
CA ALA A 256 37.61 -19.21 8.41
C ALA A 256 36.38 -18.89 7.54
N ILE A 257 35.37 -19.76 7.56
CA ILE A 257 34.08 -19.54 6.88
C ILE A 257 33.37 -18.30 7.43
N ARG A 258 33.29 -18.16 8.77
CA ARG A 258 32.70 -16.97 9.41
C ARG A 258 33.33 -15.66 8.91
N LYS A 259 34.66 -15.62 8.79
CA LYS A 259 35.39 -14.44 8.27
C LYS A 259 35.03 -14.12 6.82
N ALA A 260 34.86 -15.13 5.98
CA ALA A 260 34.45 -14.95 4.58
C ALA A 260 32.96 -14.54 4.42
N MET A 261 32.09 -14.92 5.35
CA MET A 261 30.66 -14.57 5.32
C MET A 261 30.36 -13.10 5.61
N LYS A 262 31.12 -12.48 6.52
CA LYS A 262 30.90 -11.08 6.91
C LYS A 262 30.87 -10.12 5.71
N PRO A 263 31.88 -10.08 4.81
CA PRO A 263 31.86 -9.18 3.65
C PRO A 263 30.76 -9.51 2.64
N ILE A 264 30.20 -10.72 2.64
CA ILE A 264 29.04 -11.08 1.80
C ILE A 264 27.77 -10.39 2.33
N LEU A 265 27.56 -10.37 3.64
CA LEU A 265 26.38 -9.77 4.30
C LEU A 265 26.34 -8.23 4.26
N VAL A 266 27.40 -7.58 3.80
CA VAL A 266 27.48 -6.12 3.60
C VAL A 266 27.78 -5.75 2.14
N SER A 267 27.77 -6.74 1.25
CA SER A 267 27.96 -6.54 -0.19
C SER A 267 26.77 -5.78 -0.78
N PRO A 268 26.97 -4.89 -1.77
CA PRO A 268 25.88 -4.31 -2.54
C PRO A 268 24.95 -5.37 -3.16
N HIS A 269 25.46 -6.54 -3.56
CA HIS A 269 24.63 -7.64 -4.07
C HIS A 269 23.74 -8.30 -3.00
N PHE A 270 24.07 -8.12 -1.72
CA PHE A 270 23.24 -8.55 -0.61
C PHE A 270 22.26 -7.45 -0.19
N LEU A 271 22.76 -6.24 0.03
CA LEU A 271 22.02 -5.07 0.55
C LEU A 271 21.05 -4.46 -0.46
N LEU A 272 21.31 -4.64 -1.76
CA LEU A 272 20.48 -4.09 -2.83
C LEU A 272 19.86 -5.20 -3.68
N ARG A 273 18.61 -5.01 -4.08
CA ARG A 273 17.95 -5.71 -5.17
C ARG A 273 18.23 -4.94 -6.45
N VAL A 274 19.13 -5.47 -7.28
CA VAL A 274 19.55 -4.85 -8.53
C VAL A 274 19.25 -5.77 -9.69
N GLU A 275 18.64 -5.18 -10.72
CA GLU A 275 18.30 -5.85 -11.97
C GLU A 275 19.35 -5.45 -13.01
N MET A 276 20.27 -6.36 -13.32
CA MET A 276 21.58 -6.01 -13.89
C MET A 276 21.62 -5.88 -15.42
N THR A 277 20.64 -6.40 -16.17
CA THR A 277 20.72 -6.39 -17.64
C THR A 277 20.16 -5.08 -18.20
N PRO A 278 20.94 -4.34 -19.01
CA PRO A 278 20.44 -3.19 -19.77
C PRO A 278 19.38 -3.60 -20.79
N GLY A 279 18.50 -2.67 -21.17
CA GLY A 279 17.51 -2.89 -22.22
C GLY A 279 16.24 -2.07 -22.01
N LYS A 280 15.63 -1.68 -23.13
CA LYS A 280 14.30 -1.09 -23.18
C LYS A 280 13.26 -2.22 -23.28
N ASP A 281 12.26 -2.13 -22.43
CA ASP A 281 11.14 -3.05 -22.27
C ASP A 281 11.54 -4.54 -22.27
N GLN A 282 12.54 -4.83 -21.45
CA GLN A 282 13.12 -6.16 -21.40
C GLN A 282 12.43 -7.00 -20.32
N ARG A 283 11.98 -8.19 -20.70
CA ARG A 283 11.50 -9.18 -19.72
C ARG A 283 12.61 -9.52 -18.73
N ILE A 284 12.29 -9.51 -17.44
CA ILE A 284 13.24 -9.86 -16.39
C ILE A 284 13.47 -11.38 -16.34
N GLY A 285 14.65 -11.79 -15.89
CA GLY A 285 15.01 -13.20 -15.75
C GLY A 285 14.29 -13.87 -14.58
N ASP A 286 14.19 -15.20 -14.58
CA ASP A 286 13.41 -15.91 -13.56
C ASP A 286 13.96 -15.75 -12.13
N HIS A 287 15.27 -15.55 -11.94
CA HIS A 287 15.81 -15.20 -10.62
C HIS A 287 15.35 -13.81 -10.16
N GLU A 288 15.23 -12.86 -11.08
CA GLU A 288 14.71 -11.52 -10.79
C GLU A 288 13.20 -11.60 -10.46
N VAL A 289 12.43 -12.45 -11.17
CA VAL A 289 11.03 -12.74 -10.86
C VAL A 289 10.91 -13.36 -9.46
N ALA A 290 11.75 -14.35 -9.13
CA ALA A 290 11.77 -14.96 -7.79
C ALA A 290 12.03 -13.93 -6.69
N VAL A 291 12.96 -13.00 -6.93
CA VAL A 291 13.24 -11.88 -6.00
C VAL A 291 12.05 -10.94 -5.91
N ARG A 292 11.44 -10.51 -7.02
CA ARG A 292 10.25 -9.64 -6.96
C ARG A 292 9.12 -10.30 -6.19
N LEU A 293 8.82 -11.58 -6.46
CA LEU A 293 7.79 -12.37 -5.75
C LEU A 293 8.06 -12.49 -4.26
N SER A 294 9.25 -12.96 -3.88
CA SER A 294 9.61 -13.24 -2.48
C SER A 294 9.59 -11.99 -1.61
N TYR A 295 10.09 -10.86 -2.12
CA TYR A 295 10.06 -9.62 -1.34
C TYR A 295 8.69 -8.94 -1.35
N PHE A 296 7.93 -9.06 -2.43
CA PHE A 296 6.56 -8.57 -2.46
C PHE A 296 5.68 -9.33 -1.45
N LEU A 297 5.71 -10.66 -1.47
CA LEU A 297 4.78 -11.48 -0.68
C LEU A 297 5.29 -11.81 0.72
N TRP A 298 6.60 -12.03 0.90
CA TRP A 298 7.20 -12.53 2.14
C TRP A 298 8.23 -11.58 2.77
N SER A 299 8.59 -10.48 2.10
CA SER A 299 9.60 -9.51 2.57
C SER A 299 10.92 -10.18 3.00
N THR A 300 11.37 -11.16 2.22
CA THR A 300 12.60 -11.94 2.44
C THR A 300 13.05 -12.59 1.13
N MET A 301 14.20 -13.28 1.15
CA MET A 301 14.75 -13.99 -0.01
C MET A 301 13.85 -15.13 -0.54
N PRO A 302 14.02 -15.55 -1.81
CA PRO A 302 13.34 -16.72 -2.36
C PRO A 302 13.65 -17.99 -1.57
N ASP A 303 12.70 -18.92 -1.55
CA ASP A 303 12.91 -20.27 -1.02
C ASP A 303 13.45 -21.23 -2.09
N ASP A 304 13.74 -22.46 -1.67
CA ASP A 304 14.39 -23.45 -2.53
C ASP A 304 13.51 -23.83 -3.74
N GLU A 305 12.19 -23.81 -3.60
CA GLU A 305 11.26 -24.08 -4.71
C GLU A 305 11.28 -22.97 -5.76
N LEU A 306 11.27 -21.70 -5.34
CA LEU A 306 11.44 -20.56 -6.26
C LEU A 306 12.83 -20.59 -6.93
N PHE A 307 13.89 -20.91 -6.18
CA PHE A 307 15.23 -21.04 -6.74
C PHE A 307 15.31 -22.14 -7.80
N ALA A 308 14.73 -23.31 -7.53
CA ALA A 308 14.75 -24.44 -8.47
C ALA A 308 13.96 -24.13 -9.76
N LEU A 309 12.81 -23.46 -9.65
CA LEU A 309 12.06 -23.02 -10.83
C LEU A 309 12.81 -21.97 -11.63
N ALA A 310 13.52 -21.07 -10.93
CA ALA A 310 14.32 -20.03 -11.57
C ALA A 310 15.55 -20.58 -12.29
N ASP A 311 16.27 -21.54 -11.69
CA ASP A 311 17.39 -22.23 -12.34
C ASP A 311 16.94 -22.94 -13.62
N GLY A 312 15.73 -23.48 -13.62
CA GLY A 312 15.14 -24.15 -14.77
C GLY A 312 14.59 -23.22 -15.86
N GLY A 313 14.53 -21.90 -15.62
CA GLY A 313 13.87 -20.94 -16.52
C GLY A 313 12.38 -21.20 -16.70
N LYS A 314 11.71 -21.73 -15.67
CA LYS A 314 10.29 -22.13 -15.70
C LYS A 314 9.38 -21.27 -14.84
N LEU A 315 9.92 -20.47 -13.93
CA LEU A 315 9.13 -19.69 -12.96
C LEU A 315 8.23 -18.68 -13.66
N SER A 316 8.71 -18.05 -14.73
CA SER A 316 7.97 -17.01 -15.45
C SER A 316 6.91 -17.56 -16.40
N GLN A 317 6.74 -18.88 -16.50
CA GLN A 317 5.62 -19.50 -17.21
C GLN A 317 4.33 -19.22 -16.43
N ARG A 318 3.24 -18.85 -17.11
CA ARG A 318 2.01 -18.35 -16.48
C ARG A 318 1.47 -19.30 -15.40
N GLU A 319 1.44 -20.59 -15.69
CA GLU A 319 0.91 -21.63 -14.79
C GLU A 319 1.79 -21.80 -13.55
N ASN A 320 3.11 -21.78 -13.73
CA ASN A 320 4.05 -21.90 -12.61
C ASN A 320 4.02 -20.63 -11.74
N LEU A 321 3.98 -19.46 -12.36
CA LEU A 321 3.89 -18.18 -11.68
C LEU A 321 2.63 -18.12 -10.80
N GLU A 322 1.47 -18.45 -11.36
CA GLU A 322 0.22 -18.51 -10.61
C GLU A 322 0.27 -19.52 -9.46
N LYS A 323 0.75 -20.75 -9.73
CA LYS A 323 0.90 -21.79 -8.70
C LYS A 323 1.78 -21.31 -7.54
N GLN A 324 2.90 -20.65 -7.86
CA GLN A 324 3.80 -20.12 -6.84
C GLN A 324 3.17 -18.97 -6.04
N VAL A 325 2.47 -18.03 -6.69
CA VAL A 325 1.75 -16.96 -5.97
C VAL A 325 0.72 -17.54 -5.00
N ARG A 326 -0.11 -18.50 -5.44
CA ARG A 326 -1.11 -19.14 -4.57
C ARG A 326 -0.46 -19.88 -3.39
N ARG A 327 0.61 -20.65 -3.65
CA ARG A 327 1.41 -21.34 -2.61
C ARG A 327 1.95 -20.33 -1.59
N MET A 328 2.54 -19.26 -2.08
CA MET A 328 3.15 -18.24 -1.24
C MET A 328 2.12 -17.47 -0.41
N LEU A 329 0.96 -17.15 -0.99
CA LEU A 329 -0.16 -16.50 -0.30
C LEU A 329 -0.75 -17.39 0.80
N ALA A 330 -0.76 -18.71 0.66
CA ALA A 330 -1.21 -19.64 1.69
C ALA A 330 -0.19 -19.79 2.83
N HIS A 331 1.09 -19.51 2.58
CA HIS A 331 2.16 -19.70 3.55
C HIS A 331 2.11 -18.66 4.70
N PRO A 332 2.48 -19.02 5.95
CA PRO A 332 2.50 -18.08 7.07
C PRO A 332 3.34 -16.82 6.84
N LYS A 333 4.44 -16.92 6.06
CA LYS A 333 5.29 -15.76 5.69
C LYS A 333 4.52 -14.66 4.94
N ALA A 334 3.40 -14.97 4.28
CA ALA A 334 2.57 -13.96 3.62
C ALA A 334 1.84 -13.02 4.60
N SER A 335 1.93 -13.25 5.91
CA SER A 335 1.57 -12.22 6.89
C SER A 335 2.40 -10.94 6.72
N ALA A 336 3.55 -10.99 6.05
CA ALA A 336 4.36 -9.82 5.70
C ALA A 336 3.58 -8.79 4.86
N LEU A 337 2.70 -9.21 3.95
CA LEU A 337 1.81 -8.29 3.22
C LEU A 337 0.94 -7.47 4.20
N THR A 338 0.50 -8.11 5.28
CA THR A 338 -0.32 -7.44 6.28
C THR A 338 0.52 -6.56 7.22
N THR A 339 1.66 -7.05 7.69
CA THR A 339 2.47 -6.35 8.70
C THR A 339 3.43 -5.31 8.12
N GLN A 340 3.76 -5.38 6.83
CA GLN A 340 4.66 -4.46 6.14
C GLN A 340 3.92 -3.54 5.18
N PHE A 341 3.13 -4.09 4.24
CA PHE A 341 2.41 -3.26 3.27
C PHE A 341 1.17 -2.61 3.88
N LEU A 342 0.17 -3.40 4.28
CA LEU A 342 -1.12 -2.87 4.72
C LEU A 342 -0.97 -2.00 5.97
N ALA A 343 -0.09 -2.35 6.91
CA ALA A 343 0.17 -1.50 8.07
C ALA A 343 0.67 -0.09 7.71
N GLN A 344 1.49 0.03 6.66
CA GLN A 344 2.05 1.31 6.22
C GLN A 344 1.06 2.10 5.36
N TRP A 345 0.41 1.43 4.39
CA TRP A 345 -0.66 2.04 3.61
C TRP A 345 -1.77 2.61 4.49
N LEU A 346 -2.19 1.85 5.51
CA LEU A 346 -3.20 2.29 6.48
C LEU A 346 -2.67 3.30 7.52
N GLN A 347 -1.37 3.61 7.51
CA GLN A 347 -0.71 4.55 8.43
C GLN A 347 -0.78 4.12 9.91
N LEU A 348 -0.86 2.82 10.19
CA LEU A 348 -0.97 2.27 11.55
C LEU A 348 0.17 2.66 12.52
N PRO A 349 1.41 2.96 12.08
CA PRO A 349 2.42 3.51 12.98
C PRO A 349 1.98 4.77 13.73
N HIS A 350 1.01 5.54 13.20
CA HIS A 350 0.45 6.70 13.90
C HIS A 350 -0.33 6.32 15.16
N LEU A 351 -0.93 5.12 15.22
CA LEU A 351 -1.63 4.64 16.42
C LEU A 351 -0.69 4.53 17.62
N GLN A 352 0.55 4.08 17.41
CA GLN A 352 1.55 3.98 18.48
C GLN A 352 1.97 5.36 19.03
N LYS A 353 1.81 6.42 18.23
CA LYS A 353 2.07 7.81 18.61
C LYS A 353 0.84 8.54 19.16
N ALA A 354 -0.35 7.91 19.11
CA ALA A 354 -1.56 8.51 19.64
C ALA A 354 -1.54 8.51 21.17
N LEU A 355 -1.63 9.71 21.75
CA LEU A 355 -1.57 9.95 23.20
C LEU A 355 -2.83 10.65 23.74
N PRO A 356 -4.02 10.02 23.68
CA PRO A 356 -5.21 10.47 24.40
C PRO A 356 -4.95 10.82 25.86
N SER A 357 -5.58 11.90 26.32
CA SER A 357 -5.52 12.42 27.67
C SER A 357 -6.10 11.40 28.64
N GLN A 358 -5.29 10.91 29.57
CA GLN A 358 -5.72 9.94 30.58
C GLN A 358 -6.82 10.48 31.51
N ASN A 359 -6.89 11.81 31.69
CA ASN A 359 -7.94 12.43 32.50
C ASN A 359 -9.32 12.36 31.82
N GLN A 360 -9.36 12.38 30.49
CA GLN A 360 -10.61 12.33 29.73
C GLN A 360 -10.95 10.92 29.24
N PHE A 361 -9.91 10.11 28.95
CA PHE A 361 -10.02 8.77 28.40
C PHE A 361 -9.28 7.77 29.29
N PRO A 362 -9.71 7.55 30.54
CA PRO A 362 -9.00 6.69 31.51
C PRO A 362 -8.99 5.21 31.10
N THR A 363 -9.86 4.79 30.19
CA THR A 363 -9.90 3.44 29.63
C THR A 363 -8.89 3.22 28.51
N TYR A 364 -8.26 4.28 27.99
CA TYR A 364 -7.23 4.18 26.96
C TYR A 364 -5.90 3.74 27.56
N THR A 365 -5.70 2.43 27.61
CA THR A 365 -4.49 1.78 28.10
C THR A 365 -3.57 1.37 26.94
N ARG A 366 -2.32 1.02 27.28
CA ARG A 366 -1.42 0.38 26.31
C ARG A 366 -2.02 -0.92 25.75
N SER A 367 -2.64 -1.75 26.60
CA SER A 367 -3.26 -3.01 26.17
C SER A 367 -4.40 -2.79 25.18
N LEU A 368 -5.28 -1.81 25.43
CA LEU A 368 -6.36 -1.48 24.50
C LEU A 368 -5.79 -0.98 23.17
N ARG A 369 -4.78 -0.11 23.18
CA ARG A 369 -4.13 0.38 21.96
C ARG A 369 -3.50 -0.77 21.16
N ASP A 370 -2.83 -1.71 21.83
CA ASP A 370 -2.24 -2.88 21.18
C ASP A 370 -3.36 -3.79 20.62
N ALA A 371 -4.49 -3.90 21.32
CA ALA A 371 -5.66 -4.65 20.86
C ALA A 371 -6.31 -4.02 19.61
N MET A 372 -6.40 -2.68 19.54
CA MET A 372 -6.87 -1.96 18.34
C MET A 372 -5.96 -2.19 17.14
N GLY A 373 -4.64 -2.22 17.33
CA GLY A 373 -3.69 -2.53 16.26
C GLY A 373 -3.82 -3.98 15.77
N GLU A 374 -4.02 -4.91 16.71
CA GLU A 374 -4.17 -6.34 16.42
C GLU A 374 -5.49 -6.66 15.70
N GLU A 375 -6.59 -5.96 16.00
CA GLU A 375 -7.84 -6.03 15.24
C GLU A 375 -7.60 -5.81 13.74
N ILE A 376 -6.96 -4.69 13.40
CA ILE A 376 -6.71 -4.31 12.00
C ILE A 376 -5.78 -5.33 11.34
N ARG A 377 -4.75 -5.80 12.06
CA ARG A 377 -3.83 -6.82 11.57
C ARG A 377 -4.56 -8.14 11.27
N LEU A 378 -5.40 -8.61 12.17
CA LEU A 378 -6.17 -9.84 12.00
C LEU A 378 -7.22 -9.72 10.90
N PHE A 379 -7.90 -8.57 10.81
CA PHE A 379 -8.84 -8.26 9.75
C PHE A 379 -8.18 -8.34 8.36
N CYS A 380 -7.09 -7.60 8.15
CA CYS A 380 -6.32 -7.63 6.92
C CYS A 380 -5.78 -9.03 6.59
N ASN A 381 -5.32 -9.76 7.61
CA ASN A 381 -4.84 -11.13 7.44
C ASN A 381 -5.97 -12.10 7.08
N HIS A 382 -7.19 -11.87 7.57
CA HIS A 382 -8.37 -12.64 7.20
C HIS A 382 -8.78 -12.40 5.75
N LEU A 383 -8.73 -11.16 5.27
CA LEU A 383 -9.00 -10.87 3.85
C LEU A 383 -8.11 -11.70 2.93
N ARG A 384 -6.82 -11.82 3.28
CA ARG A 384 -5.86 -12.67 2.58
C ARG A 384 -6.16 -14.16 2.74
N THR A 385 -6.28 -14.64 3.97
CA THR A 385 -6.34 -16.10 4.26
C THR A 385 -7.65 -16.76 3.88
N ALA A 386 -8.75 -16.00 3.89
CA ALA A 386 -10.08 -16.45 3.47
C ALA A 386 -10.48 -15.94 2.08
N ASP A 387 -9.52 -15.36 1.34
CA ASP A 387 -9.69 -14.80 -0.01
C ASP A 387 -10.98 -13.96 -0.14
N ARG A 388 -11.12 -13.00 0.76
CA ARG A 388 -12.33 -12.16 0.85
C ARG A 388 -12.31 -11.05 -0.20
N SER A 389 -13.48 -10.46 -0.40
CA SER A 389 -13.60 -9.27 -1.23
C SER A 389 -12.89 -8.10 -0.56
N LEU A 390 -12.13 -7.33 -1.34
CA LEU A 390 -11.45 -6.12 -0.87
C LEU A 390 -12.44 -5.02 -0.49
N LEU A 391 -13.69 -5.07 -0.98
CA LEU A 391 -14.73 -4.12 -0.58
C LEU A 391 -15.12 -4.23 0.90
N GLU A 392 -14.76 -5.33 1.55
CA GLU A 392 -14.94 -5.49 3.01
C GLU A 392 -14.13 -4.45 3.81
N PHE A 393 -13.06 -3.87 3.25
CA PHE A 393 -12.38 -2.71 3.85
C PHE A 393 -13.34 -1.53 4.11
N LEU A 394 -14.42 -1.39 3.35
CA LEU A 394 -15.39 -0.30 3.47
C LEU A 394 -16.58 -0.69 4.37
N GLU A 395 -17.09 -1.91 4.22
CA GLU A 395 -18.41 -2.31 4.76
C GLU A 395 -18.47 -3.70 5.40
N ALA A 396 -17.35 -4.28 5.87
CA ALA A 396 -17.39 -5.57 6.56
C ALA A 396 -18.41 -5.63 7.71
N ASP A 397 -19.17 -6.72 7.79
CA ASP A 397 -20.15 -7.03 8.82
C ASP A 397 -19.55 -7.88 9.96
N TYR A 398 -18.23 -7.84 10.13
CA TYR A 398 -17.50 -8.53 11.18
C TYR A 398 -16.28 -7.73 11.61
N THR A 399 -15.75 -8.06 12.78
CA THR A 399 -14.41 -7.62 13.23
C THR A 399 -13.67 -8.75 13.94
N PHE A 400 -12.43 -8.49 14.34
CA PHE A 400 -11.66 -9.34 15.25
C PHE A 400 -11.50 -8.61 16.58
N ALA A 401 -12.07 -9.16 17.64
CA ALA A 401 -12.01 -8.56 18.96
C ALA A 401 -11.51 -9.57 19.99
N ASN A 402 -10.79 -9.08 20.99
CA ASN A 402 -10.62 -9.78 22.26
C ASN A 402 -11.61 -9.23 23.29
N ALA A 403 -11.60 -9.77 24.51
CA ALA A 403 -12.52 -9.33 25.56
C ALA A 403 -12.44 -7.82 25.89
N GLU A 404 -11.23 -7.24 25.85
CA GLU A 404 -11.01 -5.81 26.14
C GLU A 404 -11.60 -4.93 25.04
N LEU A 405 -11.29 -5.22 23.77
CA LEU A 405 -11.80 -4.46 22.63
C LEU A 405 -13.32 -4.64 22.45
N ALA A 406 -13.84 -5.85 22.68
CA ALA A 406 -15.28 -6.10 22.64
C ALA A 406 -16.05 -5.26 23.69
N ARG A 407 -15.50 -5.12 24.90
CA ARG A 407 -16.05 -4.21 25.93
C ARG A 407 -15.95 -2.76 25.52
N HIS A 408 -14.81 -2.34 24.96
CA HIS A 408 -14.63 -0.97 24.43
C HIS A 408 -15.67 -0.64 23.36
N TYR A 409 -16.05 -1.63 22.55
CA TYR A 409 -17.04 -1.48 21.49
C TYR A 409 -18.49 -1.62 21.98
N GLY A 410 -18.72 -2.13 23.20
CA GLY A 410 -20.07 -2.44 23.68
C GLY A 410 -20.71 -3.64 22.96
N LEU A 411 -19.91 -4.58 22.44
CA LEU A 411 -20.43 -5.75 21.73
C LEU A 411 -21.19 -6.68 22.70
N ALA A 412 -22.32 -7.23 22.24
CA ALA A 412 -23.10 -8.19 23.00
C ALA A 412 -22.35 -9.52 23.22
N THR A 413 -21.58 -9.95 22.22
CA THR A 413 -20.74 -11.14 22.30
C THR A 413 -19.33 -10.72 22.70
N ILE A 414 -18.89 -11.14 23.88
CA ILE A 414 -17.54 -10.89 24.40
C ILE A 414 -16.73 -12.19 24.30
N PRO A 415 -15.65 -12.22 23.49
CA PRO A 415 -14.76 -13.36 23.38
C PRO A 415 -14.16 -13.77 24.74
N GLU A 416 -14.09 -15.08 25.00
CA GLU A 416 -13.56 -15.59 26.27
C GLU A 416 -12.03 -15.72 26.26
N LYS A 417 -11.43 -16.01 25.11
CA LYS A 417 -9.98 -16.24 24.97
C LYS A 417 -9.41 -15.60 23.72
N GLY A 418 -8.41 -14.73 23.91
CA GLY A 418 -7.69 -14.13 22.80
C GLY A 418 -8.60 -13.33 21.86
N PHE A 419 -8.19 -13.25 20.59
CA PHE A 419 -8.98 -12.62 19.54
C PHE A 419 -9.85 -13.65 18.82
N GLU A 420 -11.11 -13.30 18.60
CA GLU A 420 -12.08 -14.09 17.84
C GLU A 420 -12.72 -13.22 16.74
N LYS A 421 -13.15 -13.87 15.66
CA LYS A 421 -13.98 -13.22 14.63
C LYS A 421 -15.38 -13.04 15.20
N VAL A 422 -15.86 -11.81 15.28
CA VAL A 422 -17.17 -11.45 15.83
C VAL A 422 -18.02 -10.83 14.73
N SER A 423 -19.23 -11.37 14.53
CA SER A 423 -20.23 -10.76 13.64
C SER A 423 -20.75 -9.46 14.24
N LEU A 424 -20.89 -8.44 13.40
CA LEU A 424 -21.38 -7.12 13.74
C LEU A 424 -22.82 -6.96 13.26
N ARG A 425 -23.64 -6.38 14.12
CA ARG A 425 -25.04 -6.03 13.83
C ARG A 425 -25.10 -4.52 13.53
N PRO A 426 -26.13 -4.04 12.82
CA PRO A 426 -26.25 -2.61 12.52
C PRO A 426 -26.16 -1.69 13.75
N GLN A 427 -26.75 -2.09 14.87
CA GLN A 427 -26.73 -1.36 16.15
C GLN A 427 -25.35 -1.33 16.83
N ASP A 428 -24.41 -2.17 16.41
CA ASP A 428 -23.06 -2.11 16.96
C ASP A 428 -22.32 -0.87 16.41
N HIS A 429 -22.83 -0.26 15.33
CA HIS A 429 -22.22 0.90 14.67
C HIS A 429 -20.72 0.67 14.45
N ARG A 430 -20.37 -0.47 13.86
CA ARG A 430 -18.99 -0.89 13.53
C ARG A 430 -18.99 -1.57 12.18
N GLY A 431 -17.81 -1.81 11.61
CA GLY A 431 -17.67 -2.50 10.32
C GLY A 431 -16.83 -1.72 9.32
N GLY A 432 -16.03 -2.45 8.54
CA GLY A 432 -14.97 -1.86 7.72
C GLY A 432 -13.95 -1.05 8.53
N LEU A 433 -12.94 -0.50 7.84
CA LEU A 433 -11.92 0.35 8.45
C LEU A 433 -12.47 1.62 9.11
N PRO A 434 -13.47 2.34 8.54
CA PRO A 434 -13.97 3.58 9.17
C PRO A 434 -14.58 3.38 10.56
N GLY A 435 -15.03 2.16 10.89
CA GLY A 435 -15.61 1.83 12.20
C GLY A 435 -14.59 1.34 13.24
N MET A 436 -13.32 1.12 12.87
CA MET A 436 -12.31 0.55 13.79
C MET A 436 -11.71 1.64 14.69
N ALA A 437 -11.65 1.38 16.00
CA ALA A 437 -11.17 2.38 16.95
C ALA A 437 -9.68 2.73 16.77
N GLY A 438 -8.85 1.82 16.26
CA GLY A 438 -7.45 2.16 15.94
C GLY A 438 -7.34 3.30 14.91
N ILE A 439 -8.16 3.25 13.86
CA ILE A 439 -8.23 4.30 12.83
C ILE A 439 -8.78 5.60 13.41
N LEU A 440 -9.88 5.52 14.17
CA LEU A 440 -10.53 6.68 14.80
C LEU A 440 -9.59 7.36 15.81
N THR A 441 -8.78 6.60 16.53
CA THR A 441 -7.84 7.10 17.53
C THR A 441 -6.65 7.80 16.90
N MET A 442 -6.00 7.17 15.91
CA MET A 442 -4.82 7.77 15.27
C MET A 442 -5.13 9.02 14.44
N THR A 443 -6.40 9.23 14.13
CA THR A 443 -6.92 10.42 13.41
C THR A 443 -7.58 11.45 14.33
N SER A 444 -7.42 11.33 15.65
CA SER A 444 -7.95 12.26 16.66
C SER A 444 -6.84 13.09 17.33
N HIS A 445 -7.25 14.12 18.10
CA HIS A 445 -6.34 14.84 18.98
C HIS A 445 -6.28 14.16 20.36
N THR A 446 -5.41 14.63 21.26
CA THR A 446 -5.24 14.06 22.60
C THR A 446 -6.49 14.21 23.48
N ASP A 447 -7.28 15.25 23.29
CA ASP A 447 -8.41 15.62 24.15
C ASP A 447 -9.74 15.72 23.39
N ARG A 448 -9.76 15.45 22.08
CA ARG A 448 -10.97 15.55 21.26
C ARG A 448 -10.84 14.84 19.92
N THR A 449 -11.98 14.64 19.28
CA THR A 449 -12.07 14.24 17.88
C THR A 449 -11.46 15.30 16.96
N LYS A 450 -11.09 14.90 15.73
CA LYS A 450 -10.58 15.82 14.70
C LYS A 450 -11.20 15.47 13.34
N PRO A 451 -12.43 15.95 13.05
CA PRO A 451 -13.13 15.70 11.79
C PRO A 451 -12.25 15.88 10.55
N THR A 452 -11.53 17.00 10.46
CA THR A 452 -10.65 17.29 9.31
C THR A 452 -9.55 16.22 9.13
N ALA A 453 -9.01 15.65 10.20
CA ALA A 453 -7.99 14.59 10.09
C ALA A 453 -8.60 13.24 9.70
N ARG A 454 -9.79 12.91 10.23
CA ARG A 454 -10.55 11.72 9.84
C ARG A 454 -10.92 11.76 8.35
N GLY A 455 -11.46 12.89 7.90
CA GLY A 455 -11.80 13.13 6.50
C GLY A 455 -10.59 13.11 5.58
N LYS A 456 -9.46 13.70 6.00
CA LYS A 456 -8.20 13.62 5.26
C LYS A 456 -7.78 12.17 5.10
N TRP A 457 -7.80 11.38 6.17
CA TRP A 457 -7.40 9.96 6.11
C TRP A 457 -8.27 9.18 5.12
N ILE A 458 -9.59 9.43 5.09
CA ILE A 458 -10.48 8.80 4.09
C ILE A 458 -10.09 9.21 2.66
N LEU A 459 -9.90 10.50 2.39
CA LEU A 459 -9.54 10.96 1.03
C LEU A 459 -8.18 10.41 0.57
N ASP A 460 -7.21 10.40 1.47
CA ASP A 460 -5.82 10.02 1.22
C ASP A 460 -5.68 8.49 1.10
N VAL A 461 -6.03 7.76 2.17
CA VAL A 461 -5.79 6.32 2.29
C VAL A 461 -6.84 5.49 1.57
N ILE A 462 -8.12 5.86 1.65
CA ILE A 462 -9.20 5.08 1.03
C ILE A 462 -9.38 5.48 -0.44
N LEU A 463 -9.57 6.77 -0.73
CA LEU A 463 -9.99 7.25 -2.06
C LEU A 463 -8.85 7.71 -3.00
N GLY A 464 -7.59 7.64 -2.55
CA GLY A 464 -6.42 8.00 -3.36
C GLY A 464 -6.47 9.42 -3.92
N SER A 465 -7.02 10.36 -3.15
CA SER A 465 -7.27 11.74 -3.53
C SER A 465 -6.82 12.69 -2.41
N PRO A 466 -5.54 12.63 -2.00
CA PRO A 466 -5.05 13.38 -0.86
C PRO A 466 -5.27 14.89 -1.07
N PRO A 467 -5.76 15.61 -0.04
CA PRO A 467 -5.86 17.06 -0.12
C PRO A 467 -4.46 17.70 -0.22
N PRO A 468 -4.34 18.91 -0.78
CA PRO A 468 -3.07 19.63 -0.80
C PRO A 468 -2.56 19.89 0.63
N PRO A 469 -1.24 20.09 0.79
CA PRO A 469 -0.68 20.51 2.07
C PRO A 469 -1.38 21.78 2.58
N PRO A 470 -1.68 21.87 3.88
CA PRO A 470 -2.31 23.06 4.43
C PRO A 470 -1.38 24.28 4.32
N PRO A 471 -1.92 25.50 4.13
CA PRO A 471 -1.13 26.72 4.21
C PRO A 471 -0.36 26.83 5.54
N ALA A 472 0.80 27.50 5.54
CA ALA A 472 1.66 27.63 6.72
C ALA A 472 0.93 28.20 7.97
N ALA A 473 -0.09 29.04 7.77
CA ALA A 473 -0.88 29.64 8.84
C ALA A 473 -2.11 28.83 9.29
N ALA A 474 -2.41 27.68 8.67
CA ALA A 474 -3.65 26.93 8.90
C ALA A 474 -3.73 26.24 10.27
N GLY A 475 -2.62 26.15 11.01
CA GLY A 475 -2.55 25.44 12.28
C GLY A 475 -3.24 26.13 13.47
N SER A 476 -3.67 27.39 13.31
CA SER A 476 -4.29 28.17 14.38
C SER A 476 -5.66 28.70 13.95
N PHE A 477 -6.65 28.56 14.82
CA PHE A 477 -7.89 29.33 14.66
C PHE A 477 -7.57 30.80 14.89
N ALA A 478 -8.03 31.68 13.99
CA ALA A 478 -7.91 33.11 14.19
C ALA A 478 -8.52 33.51 15.55
N PRO A 479 -7.93 34.49 16.27
CA PRO A 479 -8.56 35.08 17.44
C PRO A 479 -9.98 35.54 17.10
N LEU A 480 -10.90 35.48 18.06
CA LEU A 480 -12.25 36.03 17.91
C LEU A 480 -12.15 37.50 17.47
N ALA A 481 -12.61 37.80 16.25
CA ALA A 481 -12.73 39.17 15.79
C ALA A 481 -13.85 39.87 16.61
N LYS A 482 -13.69 41.17 16.89
CA LYS A 482 -14.62 41.92 17.77
C LYS A 482 -16.07 41.94 17.27
N ASP A 483 -16.29 41.65 15.99
CA ASP A 483 -17.55 41.68 15.25
C ASP A 483 -18.12 40.29 14.95
N ARG A 484 -17.47 39.20 15.38
CA ARG A 484 -17.96 37.83 15.15
C ARG A 484 -18.45 37.17 16.45
N PRO A 485 -19.61 36.49 16.43
CA PRO A 485 -20.10 35.75 17.59
C PRO A 485 -19.17 34.59 17.93
N GLU A 486 -19.00 34.34 19.22
CA GLU A 486 -18.28 33.18 19.72
C GLU A 486 -19.01 31.90 19.28
N PRO A 487 -18.32 30.94 18.64
CA PRO A 487 -18.96 29.72 18.15
C PRO A 487 -19.43 28.87 19.32
N ALA A 488 -20.69 28.43 19.27
CA ALA A 488 -21.32 27.59 20.29
C ALA A 488 -20.84 26.12 20.23
N SER A 489 -20.23 25.71 19.10
CA SER A 489 -19.71 24.36 18.90
C SER A 489 -18.37 24.34 18.15
N PHE A 490 -17.66 23.22 18.23
CA PHE A 490 -16.46 23.02 17.39
C PHE A 490 -16.80 23.02 15.90
N ARG A 491 -18.00 22.55 15.52
CA ARG A 491 -18.48 22.58 14.14
C ARG A 491 -18.63 24.02 13.64
N GLU A 492 -19.25 24.88 14.44
CA GLU A 492 -19.35 26.31 14.12
C GLU A 492 -17.98 26.98 14.07
N LYS A 493 -17.09 26.65 15.02
CA LYS A 493 -15.72 27.17 15.01
C LYS A 493 -14.95 26.76 13.75
N LEU A 494 -15.11 25.51 13.32
CA LEU A 494 -14.50 25.01 12.09
C LEU A 494 -15.14 25.63 10.86
N ALA A 495 -16.46 25.82 10.82
CA ALA A 495 -17.16 26.50 9.73
C ALA A 495 -16.71 27.96 9.58
N GLN A 496 -16.53 28.68 10.70
CA GLN A 496 -15.98 30.03 10.69
C GLN A 496 -14.53 30.09 10.19
N HIS A 497 -13.73 29.05 10.44
CA HIS A 497 -12.38 28.92 9.89
C HIS A 497 -12.41 28.59 8.39
N ALA A 498 -13.22 27.61 8.02
CA ALA A 498 -13.38 27.12 6.66
C ALA A 498 -14.10 28.12 5.75
N SER A 499 -14.64 29.23 6.26
CA SER A 499 -15.24 30.29 5.43
C SER A 499 -14.20 31.18 4.71
N ASP A 500 -12.92 31.09 5.09
CA ASP A 500 -11.85 31.76 4.33
C ASP A 500 -11.81 31.20 2.90
N PRO A 501 -11.85 32.03 1.85
CA PRO A 501 -11.81 31.58 0.46
C PRO A 501 -10.64 30.63 0.13
N ASN A 502 -9.52 30.74 0.85
CA ASN A 502 -8.36 29.85 0.68
C ASN A 502 -8.55 28.47 1.32
N CYS A 503 -9.49 28.34 2.25
CA CYS A 503 -9.77 27.12 3.01
C CYS A 503 -11.03 26.38 2.52
N THR A 504 -12.06 27.12 2.07
CA THR A 504 -13.38 26.57 1.72
C THR A 504 -13.30 25.39 0.76
N GLY A 505 -12.53 25.51 -0.33
CA GLY A 505 -12.50 24.50 -1.40
C GLY A 505 -12.05 23.11 -0.95
N CYS A 506 -11.10 23.04 0.00
CA CYS A 506 -10.64 21.77 0.56
C CYS A 506 -11.56 21.29 1.69
N HIS A 507 -11.96 22.18 2.60
CA HIS A 507 -12.78 21.82 3.75
C HIS A 507 -14.16 21.28 3.35
N LEU A 508 -14.76 21.77 2.26
CA LEU A 508 -16.00 21.23 1.68
C LEU A 508 -15.91 19.74 1.29
N LYS A 509 -14.71 19.21 1.09
CA LYS A 509 -14.49 17.80 0.70
C LYS A 509 -13.97 16.95 1.84
N ILE A 510 -13.23 17.58 2.76
CA ILE A 510 -12.57 16.90 3.87
C ILE A 510 -13.53 16.76 5.06
N ASP A 511 -14.04 17.87 5.57
CA ASP A 511 -14.73 17.89 6.86
C ASP A 511 -16.03 17.07 6.88
N PRO A 512 -16.88 17.06 5.81
CA PRO A 512 -18.08 16.24 5.78
C PRO A 512 -17.84 14.76 6.06
N LEU A 513 -16.76 14.19 5.50
CA LEU A 513 -16.38 12.80 5.70
C LEU A 513 -15.98 12.52 7.16
N GLY A 514 -15.35 13.51 7.81
CA GLY A 514 -14.98 13.44 9.21
C GLY A 514 -16.16 13.64 10.17
N PHE A 515 -17.07 14.57 9.86
CA PHE A 515 -18.25 14.84 10.68
C PHE A 515 -19.16 13.63 10.78
N ALA A 516 -19.30 12.86 9.71
CA ALA A 516 -20.04 11.60 9.72
C ALA A 516 -19.51 10.57 10.74
N LEU A 517 -18.29 10.74 11.25
CA LEU A 517 -17.69 9.88 12.27
C LEU A 517 -17.76 10.49 13.68
N GLU A 518 -18.42 11.62 13.91
CA GLU A 518 -18.38 12.31 15.22
C GLU A 518 -19.10 11.59 16.36
N ASN A 519 -19.94 10.58 16.04
CA ASN A 519 -20.46 9.67 17.06
C ASN A 519 -19.38 8.83 17.72
N TYR A 520 -18.19 8.72 17.12
CA TYR A 520 -17.05 8.13 17.79
C TYR A 520 -16.21 9.20 18.49
N ASP A 521 -15.95 9.02 19.79
CA ASP A 521 -15.04 9.87 20.55
C ASP A 521 -13.58 9.75 20.08
N ALA A 522 -12.64 10.41 20.78
CA ALA A 522 -11.22 10.43 20.39
C ALA A 522 -10.52 9.06 20.47
N ILE A 523 -11.10 8.09 21.20
CA ILE A 523 -10.58 6.71 21.31
C ILE A 523 -11.49 5.71 20.60
N GLY A 524 -12.43 6.20 19.79
CA GLY A 524 -13.31 5.40 18.98
C GLY A 524 -14.52 4.80 19.71
N SER A 525 -14.84 5.21 20.95
CA SER A 525 -16.07 4.77 21.65
C SER A 525 -17.30 5.47 21.07
N TRP A 526 -18.45 4.80 21.04
CA TRP A 526 -19.70 5.42 20.57
C TRP A 526 -20.27 6.40 21.61
N ARG A 527 -20.85 7.49 21.12
CA ARG A 527 -21.57 8.51 21.90
C ARG A 527 -22.68 9.16 21.06
N ASP A 528 -23.79 9.49 21.73
CA ASP A 528 -24.89 10.25 21.12
C ASP A 528 -24.85 11.74 21.49
N LYS A 529 -24.04 12.11 22.50
CA LYS A 529 -23.89 13.47 23.00
C LYS A 529 -22.44 13.83 23.32
N VAL A 530 -22.15 15.13 23.31
CA VAL A 530 -20.91 15.75 23.78
C VAL A 530 -21.26 16.69 24.92
N GLY A 531 -21.00 16.27 26.16
CA GLY A 531 -21.65 16.91 27.32
C GLY A 531 -23.17 16.74 27.19
N ASP A 532 -23.91 17.85 27.22
CA ASP A 532 -25.38 17.84 27.08
C ASP A 532 -25.88 18.01 25.64
N THR A 533 -24.98 18.30 24.69
CA THR A 533 -25.33 18.60 23.30
C THR A 533 -25.38 17.32 22.46
N PRO A 534 -26.45 17.04 21.70
CA PRO A 534 -26.47 15.96 20.72
C PRO A 534 -25.30 16.04 19.73
N VAL A 535 -24.76 14.89 19.34
CA VAL A 535 -23.73 14.84 18.29
C VAL A 535 -24.33 15.27 16.97
N ASP A 536 -23.65 16.22 16.32
CA ASP A 536 -23.92 16.60 14.95
C ASP A 536 -22.99 15.83 14.01
N ASN A 537 -23.55 14.79 13.39
CA ASN A 537 -22.87 13.87 12.48
C ASN A 537 -23.29 14.07 11.02
N LEU A 538 -23.83 15.24 10.69
CA LEU A 538 -24.27 15.57 9.34
C LEU A 538 -23.07 15.85 8.43
N GLY A 539 -23.06 15.24 7.25
CA GLY A 539 -22.12 15.50 6.17
C GLY A 539 -22.84 16.04 4.94
N MET A 540 -22.22 16.99 4.25
CA MET A 540 -22.67 17.49 2.94
C MET A 540 -21.50 17.49 1.98
N LEU A 541 -21.48 16.58 1.01
CA LEU A 541 -20.36 16.44 0.08
C LEU A 541 -20.78 16.89 -1.33
N PRO A 542 -19.99 17.77 -2.00
CA PRO A 542 -20.26 18.16 -3.38
C PRO A 542 -20.38 16.94 -4.31
N GLY A 543 -21.35 16.98 -5.24
CA GLY A 543 -21.64 15.89 -6.17
C GLY A 543 -22.38 14.68 -5.57
N VAL A 544 -22.52 14.60 -4.25
CA VAL A 544 -23.23 13.51 -3.56
C VAL A 544 -24.47 14.01 -2.82
N GLY A 545 -24.36 15.13 -2.10
CA GLY A 545 -25.42 15.70 -1.28
C GLY A 545 -25.25 15.40 0.21
N GLU A 546 -26.38 15.41 0.92
CA GLU A 546 -26.45 15.22 2.36
C GLU A 546 -26.37 13.73 2.75
N PHE A 547 -25.64 13.42 3.82
CA PHE A 547 -25.57 12.10 4.43
C PHE A 547 -25.32 12.22 5.93
N GLN A 548 -25.67 11.19 6.70
CA GLN A 548 -25.60 11.24 8.16
C GLN A 548 -24.91 10.01 8.75
N GLY A 549 -23.98 10.25 9.67
CA GLY A 549 -23.32 9.21 10.44
C GLY A 549 -22.48 8.24 9.61
N VAL A 550 -21.94 7.21 10.27
CA VAL A 550 -21.06 6.21 9.64
C VAL A 550 -21.75 5.43 8.53
N ASP A 551 -23.06 5.15 8.66
CA ASP A 551 -23.82 4.40 7.66
C ASP A 551 -24.08 5.23 6.40
N GLY A 552 -24.38 6.53 6.56
CA GLY A 552 -24.42 7.47 5.44
C GLY A 552 -23.07 7.56 4.74
N LEU A 553 -21.97 7.67 5.50
CA LEU A 553 -20.61 7.67 4.96
C LEU A 553 -20.30 6.40 4.17
N ARG A 554 -20.70 5.21 4.64
CA ARG A 554 -20.50 3.96 3.90
C ARG A 554 -21.24 3.96 2.57
N THR A 555 -22.44 4.53 2.54
CA THR A 555 -23.20 4.70 1.29
C THR A 555 -22.45 5.62 0.33
N VAL A 556 -21.85 6.71 0.82
CA VAL A 556 -20.97 7.58 0.01
C VAL A 556 -19.74 6.81 -0.48
N LEU A 557 -19.06 6.03 0.36
CA LEU A 557 -17.89 5.25 -0.05
C LEU A 557 -18.24 4.19 -1.10
N LYS A 558 -19.45 3.64 -1.05
CA LYS A 558 -19.95 2.68 -2.03
C LYS A 558 -20.16 3.30 -3.41
N THR A 559 -20.64 4.54 -3.49
CA THR A 559 -20.72 5.25 -4.78
C THR A 559 -19.32 5.57 -5.35
N ARG A 560 -18.31 5.63 -4.49
CA ARG A 560 -16.89 5.83 -4.83
C ARG A 560 -16.04 4.55 -4.78
N GLN A 561 -16.66 3.37 -4.87
CA GLN A 561 -15.95 2.09 -4.77
C GLN A 561 -14.83 1.94 -5.81
N LEU A 562 -14.99 2.51 -7.01
CA LEU A 562 -13.97 2.43 -8.06
C LEU A 562 -12.72 3.23 -7.69
N ASP A 563 -12.87 4.42 -7.09
CA ASP A 563 -11.73 5.20 -6.60
C ASP A 563 -10.95 4.43 -5.54
N PHE A 564 -11.66 3.72 -4.66
CA PHE A 564 -11.05 2.87 -3.65
C PHE A 564 -10.26 1.71 -4.29
N VAL A 565 -10.87 0.99 -5.23
CA VAL A 565 -10.22 -0.16 -5.89
C VAL A 565 -9.02 0.29 -6.71
N GLU A 566 -9.14 1.37 -7.50
CA GLU A 566 -8.03 1.95 -8.26
C GLU A 566 -6.87 2.37 -7.35
N ASN A 567 -7.19 3.04 -6.24
CA ASN A 567 -6.17 3.43 -5.26
C ASN A 567 -5.49 2.21 -4.64
N LEU A 568 -6.25 1.20 -4.21
CA LEU A 568 -5.69 -0.01 -3.63
C LEU A 568 -4.79 -0.77 -4.63
N VAL A 569 -5.21 -0.85 -5.90
CA VAL A 569 -4.39 -1.40 -6.98
C VAL A 569 -3.11 -0.60 -7.16
N ALA A 570 -3.20 0.72 -7.25
CA ALA A 570 -2.05 1.60 -7.41
C ALA A 570 -1.05 1.49 -6.25
N GLN A 571 -1.53 1.46 -5.00
CA GLN A 571 -0.68 1.28 -3.82
C GLN A 571 -0.03 -0.10 -3.77
N THR A 572 -0.77 -1.14 -4.15
CA THR A 572 -0.24 -2.52 -4.20
C THR A 572 0.83 -2.67 -5.28
N LEU A 573 0.58 -2.13 -6.47
CA LEU A 573 1.54 -2.13 -7.57
C LEU A 573 2.77 -1.30 -7.23
N SER A 574 2.59 -0.10 -6.67
CA SER A 574 3.70 0.74 -6.19
C SER A 574 4.56 0.02 -5.16
N TYR A 575 3.95 -0.66 -4.18
CA TYR A 575 4.67 -1.46 -3.18
C TYR A 575 5.43 -2.63 -3.82
N ALA A 576 4.81 -3.35 -4.76
CA ALA A 576 5.44 -4.47 -5.45
C ALA A 576 6.68 -4.04 -6.27
N LEU A 577 6.57 -2.91 -6.98
CA LEU A 577 7.64 -2.33 -7.80
C LEU A 577 8.68 -1.56 -6.97
N GLY A 578 8.30 -1.06 -5.79
CA GLY A 578 9.14 -0.22 -4.93
C GLY A 578 9.46 1.15 -5.55
N ARG A 579 8.52 1.71 -6.32
CA ARG A 579 8.60 3.05 -6.90
C ARG A 579 7.22 3.69 -6.97
N GLU A 580 7.20 5.00 -7.16
CA GLU A 580 5.97 5.72 -7.51
C GLU A 580 5.49 5.31 -8.90
N LEU A 581 4.17 5.34 -9.10
CA LEU A 581 3.55 5.07 -10.40
C LEU A 581 3.43 6.37 -11.21
N SER A 582 3.50 6.26 -12.52
CA SER A 582 3.32 7.40 -13.43
C SER A 582 2.29 7.06 -14.51
N TYR A 583 2.12 7.96 -15.48
CA TYR A 583 1.13 7.83 -16.54
C TYR A 583 1.21 6.50 -17.31
N TYR A 584 2.42 5.98 -17.50
CA TYR A 584 2.67 4.72 -18.21
C TYR A 584 2.27 3.47 -17.42
N ASP A 585 1.98 3.58 -16.12
CA ASP A 585 1.49 2.46 -15.31
C ASP A 585 -0.03 2.34 -15.34
N GLU A 586 -0.73 3.39 -15.78
CA GLU A 586 -2.19 3.46 -15.80
C GLU A 586 -2.86 2.31 -16.58
N PRO A 587 -2.35 1.86 -17.76
CA PRO A 587 -2.90 0.68 -18.43
C PRO A 587 -2.85 -0.57 -17.57
N SER A 588 -1.79 -0.74 -16.77
CA SER A 588 -1.65 -1.89 -15.87
C SER A 588 -2.58 -1.77 -14.66
N VAL A 589 -2.75 -0.57 -14.10
CA VAL A 589 -3.74 -0.32 -13.04
C VAL A 589 -5.13 -0.67 -13.53
N GLN A 590 -5.54 -0.15 -14.69
CA GLN A 590 -6.88 -0.37 -15.25
C GLN A 590 -7.12 -1.84 -15.62
N ALA A 591 -6.11 -2.54 -16.16
CA ALA A 591 -6.20 -3.97 -16.40
C ALA A 591 -6.45 -4.76 -15.10
N VAL A 592 -5.74 -4.45 -14.01
CA VAL A 592 -5.95 -5.12 -12.71
C VAL A 592 -7.34 -4.80 -12.14
N VAL A 593 -7.80 -3.55 -12.25
CA VAL A 593 -9.15 -3.15 -11.83
C VAL A 593 -10.23 -3.91 -12.61
N HIS A 594 -10.03 -4.11 -13.91
CA HIS A 594 -10.92 -4.90 -14.76
C HIS A 594 -11.02 -6.35 -14.29
N GLU A 595 -9.87 -7.02 -14.07
CA GLU A 595 -9.81 -8.39 -13.57
C GLU A 595 -10.50 -8.52 -12.19
N LEU A 596 -10.24 -7.58 -11.28
CA LEU A 596 -10.89 -7.57 -9.97
C LEU A 596 -12.40 -7.48 -10.05
N ARG A 597 -12.94 -6.67 -10.98
CA ARG A 597 -14.39 -6.57 -11.18
C ARG A 597 -14.99 -7.89 -11.67
N GLY A 598 -14.27 -8.63 -12.51
CA GLY A 598 -14.69 -9.93 -13.04
C GLY A 598 -14.72 -11.04 -11.98
N ASP A 599 -13.96 -10.89 -10.90
CA ASP A 599 -13.80 -11.89 -9.83
C ASP A 599 -14.11 -11.30 -8.45
N GLU A 600 -15.23 -10.58 -8.32
CA GLU A 600 -15.80 -10.11 -7.04
C GLU A 600 -14.82 -9.38 -6.08
N TYR A 601 -13.79 -8.74 -6.65
CA TYR A 601 -12.73 -8.02 -5.95
C TYR A 601 -11.94 -8.89 -4.96
N ARG A 602 -11.66 -10.16 -5.29
CA ARG A 602 -10.91 -11.08 -4.41
C ARG A 602 -9.48 -10.61 -4.12
N PHE A 603 -9.02 -10.84 -2.89
CA PHE A 603 -7.65 -10.52 -2.48
C PHE A 603 -6.61 -11.24 -3.35
N SER A 604 -6.81 -12.53 -3.62
CA SER A 604 -5.87 -13.33 -4.42
C SER A 604 -5.76 -12.82 -5.86
N THR A 605 -6.86 -12.34 -6.43
CA THR A 605 -6.92 -11.75 -7.78
C THR A 605 -6.14 -10.44 -7.86
N LEU A 606 -6.21 -9.56 -6.86
CA LEU A 606 -5.36 -8.36 -6.81
C LEU A 606 -3.88 -8.74 -6.90
N ILE A 607 -3.44 -9.69 -6.08
CA ILE A 607 -2.03 -10.09 -6.01
C ILE A 607 -1.60 -10.78 -7.31
N LEU A 608 -2.40 -11.70 -7.84
CA LEU A 608 -2.12 -12.42 -9.08
C LEU A 608 -2.03 -11.46 -10.27
N SER A 609 -2.98 -10.54 -10.41
CA SER A 609 -3.01 -9.57 -11.50
C SER A 609 -1.85 -8.58 -11.42
N VAL A 610 -1.45 -8.14 -10.21
CA VAL A 610 -0.23 -7.33 -10.03
C VAL A 610 1.02 -8.09 -10.46
N VAL A 611 1.18 -9.35 -10.06
CA VAL A 611 2.33 -10.18 -10.44
C VAL A 611 2.36 -10.47 -11.95
N GLN A 612 1.20 -10.65 -12.55
CA GLN A 612 1.06 -10.88 -13.99
C GLN A 612 1.19 -9.60 -14.81
N SER A 613 1.13 -8.43 -14.18
CA SER A 613 1.23 -7.15 -14.86
C SER A 613 2.55 -6.98 -15.60
N HIS A 614 2.50 -6.17 -16.66
CA HIS A 614 3.65 -5.84 -17.47
C HIS A 614 4.83 -5.25 -16.66
N PRO A 615 4.65 -4.18 -15.85
CA PRO A 615 5.74 -3.59 -15.08
C PRO A 615 6.34 -4.54 -14.04
N PHE A 616 5.60 -5.57 -13.57
CA PHE A 616 6.14 -6.57 -12.65
C PHE A 616 7.01 -7.63 -13.34
N GLN A 617 6.81 -7.89 -14.64
CA GLN A 617 7.56 -8.89 -15.40
C GLN A 617 8.59 -8.31 -16.39
N HIS A 618 8.62 -6.99 -16.53
CA HIS A 618 9.53 -6.29 -17.42
C HIS A 618 10.24 -5.15 -16.68
N ARG A 619 11.24 -4.58 -17.33
CA ARG A 619 11.99 -3.42 -16.84
C ARG A 619 12.41 -2.52 -17.99
N ASN A 620 12.58 -1.23 -17.69
CA ASN A 620 13.34 -0.31 -18.53
C ASN A 620 14.63 0.07 -17.81
N ARG A 621 15.75 -0.17 -18.48
CA ARG A 621 17.05 0.31 -18.06
C ARG A 621 17.75 0.87 -19.29
N GLU A 622 17.60 2.18 -19.47
CA GLU A 622 18.31 2.96 -20.48
C GLU A 622 19.82 3.02 -20.21
#